data_AF-A0A7Y2JVA8-F1
#
_entry.id   AF-A0A7Y2JVA8-F1
#
_cell.length_a   1.000
_cell.length_b   1.000
_cell.length_c   1.000
_cell.angle_alpha   90.00
_cell.angle_beta   90.00
_cell.angle_gamma   90.00
#
_symmetry.space_group_name_H-M   'P 1'
#
loop_
_entity.id
_entity.type
_entity.pdbx_description
1 polymer ?
#
loop_
_entity_poly.entity_id
_entity_poly.type
_entity_poly.pdbx_seq_one_letter_code
_entity_poly.pdbx_strand_id
1 'polypeptide(L)'
;MTASRLFSGIACAAVVLGAQASALAAPWAVRTPPSDRVPFKGVASMDDVGKPGAMLYPAAGAAGLIAAIVTHAVIASSVRDHEKSEIEKAADKILEPFDASLATFTLRDLVLGASALSRHGEPRWLASNEKAEAWVVSSKPVFSMTQDRAALILENDVTLTPPSGQPVYANRVRVISSVHLYENLAGFWGEDQARALKAESVRLLAASVDIALDDAIVPRPAASPGAQRTVRYPEGGKLVFERAEIIKEACDRMLLRNLRGWLVSVPRNGPPASSCAEAAQ
;
A
#
# COMPACT_ATOMS: atom_id res chain seq x y z
N MET A 1 14.11 -57.44 -39.90
CA MET A 1 15.13 -57.26 -38.85
C MET A 1 15.52 -55.79 -38.85
N THR A 2 14.86 -54.98 -38.02
CA THR A 2 15.38 -54.35 -36.77
C THR A 2 16.34 -53.18 -37.05
N ALA A 3 16.25 -52.00 -36.44
CA ALA A 3 15.30 -51.40 -35.52
C ALA A 3 15.56 -49.88 -35.45
N SER A 4 14.47 -49.13 -35.38
CA SER A 4 14.20 -47.96 -34.52
C SER A 4 15.36 -47.40 -33.66
N ARG A 5 15.65 -46.09 -33.79
CA ARG A 5 16.26 -45.24 -32.76
C ARG A 5 15.53 -43.89 -32.77
N LEU A 6 14.48 -43.75 -31.95
CA LEU A 6 14.46 -43.14 -30.63
C LEU A 6 14.86 -41.65 -30.63
N PHE A 7 13.84 -40.81 -30.70
CA PHE A 7 13.82 -39.44 -30.21
C PHE A 7 14.18 -39.41 -28.73
N SER A 8 15.17 -38.59 -28.35
CA SER A 8 15.41 -38.24 -26.94
C SER A 8 15.17 -36.75 -26.78
N GLY A 9 13.97 -36.42 -26.30
CA GLY A 9 13.61 -35.07 -25.91
C GLY A 9 14.33 -34.64 -24.64
N ILE A 10 14.86 -33.42 -24.64
CA ILE A 10 15.27 -32.72 -23.43
C ILE A 10 14.09 -31.83 -23.04
N ALA A 11 13.17 -32.37 -22.24
CA ALA A 11 12.20 -31.60 -21.48
C ALA A 11 12.78 -31.39 -20.08
N CYS A 12 13.39 -30.22 -19.84
CA CYS A 12 13.87 -29.86 -18.52
C CYS A 12 13.57 -28.38 -18.24
N ALA A 13 12.31 -28.09 -17.95
CA ALA A 13 11.89 -26.80 -17.38
C ALA A 13 10.49 -26.92 -16.76
N ALA A 14 10.33 -27.63 -15.65
CA ALA A 14 9.05 -27.65 -14.93
C ALA A 14 9.17 -28.03 -13.44
N VAL A 15 10.10 -27.46 -12.67
CA VAL A 15 10.06 -27.61 -11.19
C VAL A 15 10.53 -26.33 -10.49
N VAL A 16 9.74 -25.25 -10.54
CA VAL A 16 9.90 -24.12 -9.59
C VAL A 16 8.55 -23.61 -9.05
N LEU A 17 7.42 -24.01 -9.63
CA LEU A 17 6.11 -23.40 -9.30
C LEU A 17 5.38 -24.02 -8.09
N GLY A 18 5.87 -25.12 -7.52
CA GLY A 18 5.19 -25.82 -6.42
C GLY A 18 5.53 -25.36 -4.99
N ALA A 19 6.63 -24.60 -4.81
CA ALA A 19 7.14 -24.27 -3.47
C ALA A 19 6.50 -23.03 -2.83
N GLN A 20 5.74 -22.22 -3.57
CA GLN A 20 5.21 -20.94 -3.08
C GLN A 20 3.89 -21.08 -2.30
N ALA A 21 3.06 -22.09 -2.62
CA ALA A 21 1.77 -22.27 -1.96
C ALA A 21 1.86 -22.86 -0.54
N SER A 22 2.92 -23.62 -0.22
CA SER A 22 3.15 -24.18 1.13
C SER A 22 3.79 -23.20 2.12
N ALA A 23 4.13 -21.98 1.70
CA ALA A 23 4.93 -21.04 2.47
C ALA A 23 4.25 -20.50 3.74
N LEU A 24 2.91 -20.47 3.80
CA LEU A 24 2.17 -19.82 4.90
C LEU A 24 1.34 -20.77 5.77
N ALA A 25 1.49 -22.09 5.57
CA ALA A 25 1.17 -23.08 6.61
C ALA A 25 2.30 -23.21 7.65
N ALA A 26 3.50 -22.73 7.31
CA ALA A 26 4.64 -22.67 8.21
C ALA A 26 4.51 -21.48 9.16
N PRO A 27 5.09 -21.55 10.37
CA PRO A 27 5.21 -20.39 11.24
C PRO A 27 5.87 -19.25 10.47
N TRP A 28 5.27 -18.06 10.60
CA TRP A 28 5.79 -16.84 10.03
C TRP A 28 5.91 -15.78 11.12
N ALA A 29 6.69 -14.77 10.81
CA ALA A 29 7.03 -13.74 11.74
C ALA A 29 6.95 -12.37 11.06
N VAL A 30 6.64 -11.34 11.83
CA VAL A 30 6.48 -9.98 11.34
C VAL A 30 7.63 -9.11 11.85
N ARG A 31 8.16 -8.28 10.96
CA ARG A 31 9.21 -7.31 11.27
C ARG A 31 8.81 -5.91 10.82
N THR A 32 9.07 -4.93 11.66
CA THR A 32 8.90 -3.50 11.35
C THR A 32 10.25 -2.78 11.28
N PRO A 33 10.28 -1.57 10.70
CA PRO A 33 11.43 -0.68 10.83
C PRO A 33 11.88 -0.51 12.28
N PRO A 34 13.15 -0.14 12.53
CA PRO A 34 13.68 0.06 13.88
C PRO A 34 12.99 1.19 14.67
N SER A 35 12.40 2.15 13.97
CA SER A 35 11.57 3.18 14.61
C SER A 35 10.27 2.54 15.10
N ASP A 36 9.97 2.66 16.39
CA ASP A 36 8.69 2.22 16.92
C ASP A 36 7.57 3.24 16.69
N ARG A 37 7.87 4.46 16.22
CA ARG A 37 6.85 5.45 15.86
C ARG A 37 6.10 5.06 14.60
N VAL A 38 4.80 5.28 14.62
CA VAL A 38 3.91 5.12 13.46
C VAL A 38 3.87 6.43 12.67
N PRO A 39 4.25 6.45 11.38
CA PRO A 39 4.17 7.67 10.58
C PRO A 39 2.73 7.93 10.15
N PHE A 40 2.21 9.10 10.54
CA PHE A 40 0.95 9.67 10.09
C PHE A 40 1.21 10.97 9.32
N LYS A 41 0.46 11.19 8.23
CA LYS A 41 0.51 12.42 7.43
C LYS A 41 -0.87 12.85 6.95
N GLY A 42 -1.02 14.08 6.49
CA GLY A 42 -2.20 14.52 5.75
C GLY A 42 -2.12 14.10 4.29
N VAL A 43 -3.27 13.86 3.66
CA VAL A 43 -3.32 13.69 2.19
C VAL A 43 -3.14 15.06 1.54
N ALA A 44 -2.01 15.24 0.86
CA ALA A 44 -1.69 16.45 0.11
C ALA A 44 -2.44 16.49 -1.24
N SER A 45 -2.97 17.66 -1.60
CA SER A 45 -3.54 17.91 -2.94
C SER A 45 -2.43 18.45 -3.84
N MET A 46 -2.02 17.67 -4.84
CA MET A 46 -0.93 18.06 -5.76
C MET A 46 -1.43 18.71 -7.05
N ASP A 47 -2.73 19.02 -7.14
CA ASP A 47 -3.38 19.51 -8.36
C ASP A 47 -2.81 20.84 -8.86
N ASP A 48 -2.17 21.61 -7.98
CA ASP A 48 -1.59 22.93 -8.30
C ASP A 48 -0.07 22.94 -8.49
N VAL A 49 0.63 21.82 -8.23
CA VAL A 49 2.10 21.76 -8.28
C VAL A 49 2.61 21.79 -9.72
N GLY A 50 3.57 22.67 -9.99
CA GLY A 50 4.30 22.66 -11.26
C GLY A 50 3.55 23.31 -12.44
N LYS A 51 2.58 24.20 -12.19
CA LYS A 51 1.98 25.03 -13.25
C LYS A 51 3.09 25.85 -13.95
N PRO A 52 3.26 25.73 -15.28
CA PRO A 52 4.36 26.35 -15.98
C PRO A 52 4.19 27.88 -16.03
N GLY A 53 5.11 28.61 -15.40
CA GLY A 53 5.30 30.04 -15.64
C GLY A 53 6.07 30.25 -16.95
N ALA A 54 5.55 31.08 -17.85
CA ALA A 54 6.21 31.40 -19.11
C ALA A 54 7.45 32.28 -18.84
N MET A 55 8.65 31.71 -18.97
CA MET A 55 9.89 32.48 -19.02
C MET A 55 10.60 32.26 -20.36
N LEU A 56 10.88 33.37 -21.05
CA LEU A 56 11.68 33.42 -22.27
C LEU A 56 13.16 33.36 -21.92
N TYR A 57 13.94 32.57 -22.65
CA TYR A 57 15.39 32.48 -22.51
C TYR A 57 16.11 33.09 -23.72
N PRO A 58 17.08 33.99 -23.51
CA PRO A 58 18.10 34.29 -24.49
C PRO A 58 19.22 33.24 -24.37
N ALA A 59 19.53 32.48 -25.44
CA ALA A 59 20.63 31.52 -25.43
C ALA A 59 21.72 31.91 -26.44
N ALA A 60 22.94 32.09 -25.93
CA ALA A 60 24.16 32.28 -26.71
C ALA A 60 24.90 30.93 -26.88
N GLY A 61 24.63 30.21 -27.98
CA GLY A 61 25.39 29.03 -28.41
C GLY A 61 25.05 27.69 -27.72
N ALA A 62 25.50 26.57 -28.33
CA ALA A 62 25.10 25.20 -27.96
C ALA A 62 25.67 24.71 -26.62
N ALA A 63 26.90 25.08 -26.26
CA ALA A 63 27.47 24.73 -24.95
C ALA A 63 26.79 25.50 -23.79
N GLY A 64 26.46 26.78 -24.01
CA GLY A 64 25.69 27.59 -23.09
C GLY A 64 24.26 27.07 -22.90
N LEU A 65 23.67 26.50 -23.96
CA LEU A 65 22.36 25.85 -23.90
C LEU A 65 22.36 24.61 -22.99
N ILE A 66 23.35 23.73 -23.09
CA ILE A 66 23.42 22.52 -22.23
C ILE A 66 23.62 22.90 -20.76
N ALA A 67 24.53 23.83 -20.47
CA ALA A 67 24.74 24.33 -19.11
C ALA A 67 23.45 24.96 -18.57
N ALA A 68 22.78 25.80 -19.37
CA ALA A 68 21.50 26.40 -18.99
C ALA A 68 20.40 25.36 -18.73
N ILE A 69 20.32 24.27 -19.52
CA ILE A 69 19.36 23.18 -19.30
C ILE A 69 19.64 22.46 -17.97
N VAL A 70 20.89 22.11 -17.68
CA VAL A 70 21.25 21.41 -16.45
C VAL A 70 20.98 22.27 -15.23
N THR A 71 21.41 23.54 -15.24
CA THR A 71 21.15 24.48 -14.14
C THR A 71 19.64 24.70 -13.97
N HIS A 72 18.89 24.84 -15.07
CA HIS A 72 17.43 25.00 -14.99
C HIS A 72 16.77 23.75 -14.42
N ALA A 73 17.20 22.54 -14.80
CA ALA A 73 16.64 21.30 -14.27
C ALA A 73 16.83 21.19 -12.76
N VAL A 74 18.03 21.53 -12.24
CA VAL A 74 18.34 21.50 -10.80
C VAL A 74 17.54 22.55 -10.02
N ILE A 75 17.45 23.78 -10.54
CA ILE A 75 16.68 24.85 -9.87
C ILE A 75 15.19 24.52 -9.91
N ALA A 76 14.67 24.08 -11.06
CA ALA A 76 13.26 23.72 -11.20
C ALA A 76 12.88 22.52 -10.33
N SER A 77 13.74 21.51 -10.20
CA SER A 77 13.49 20.40 -9.27
C SER A 77 13.49 20.88 -7.83
N SER A 78 14.46 21.72 -7.43
CA SER A 78 14.52 22.25 -6.07
C SER A 78 13.30 23.10 -5.71
N VAL A 79 12.81 23.94 -6.62
CA VAL A 79 11.61 24.75 -6.41
C VAL A 79 10.38 23.86 -6.28
N ARG A 80 10.24 22.83 -7.14
CA ARG A 80 9.13 21.87 -7.07
C ARG A 80 9.17 21.04 -5.79
N ASP A 81 10.35 20.60 -5.37
CA ASP A 81 10.53 19.81 -4.15
C ASP A 81 10.19 20.65 -2.91
N HIS A 82 10.58 21.93 -2.91
CA HIS A 82 10.20 22.87 -1.87
C HIS A 82 8.68 23.11 -1.84
N GLU A 83 8.07 23.41 -2.99
CA GLU A 83 6.61 23.58 -3.11
C GLU A 83 5.84 22.34 -2.64
N LYS A 84 6.29 21.16 -3.07
CA LYS A 84 5.73 19.87 -2.64
C LYS A 84 5.84 19.69 -1.12
N SER A 85 7.02 19.96 -0.54
CA SER A 85 7.24 19.89 0.90
C SER A 85 6.32 20.84 1.67
N GLU A 86 6.12 22.07 1.19
CA GLU A 86 5.22 23.02 1.84
C GLU A 86 3.76 22.59 1.76
N ILE A 87 3.33 22.01 0.64
CA ILE A 87 1.98 21.43 0.50
C ILE A 87 1.81 20.22 1.42
N GLU A 88 2.81 19.36 1.54
CA GLU A 88 2.80 18.22 2.48
C GLU A 88 2.68 18.71 3.94
N LYS A 89 3.52 19.67 4.36
CA LYS A 89 3.43 20.26 5.70
C LYS A 89 2.08 20.93 5.95
N ALA A 90 1.52 21.61 4.96
CA ALA A 90 0.21 22.22 5.08
C ALA A 90 -0.90 21.17 5.22
N ALA A 91 -0.79 20.05 4.49
CA ALA A 91 -1.71 18.93 4.60
C ALA A 91 -1.62 18.25 5.98
N ASP A 92 -0.43 18.15 6.55
CA ASP A 92 -0.18 17.53 7.87
C ASP A 92 -0.85 18.26 9.03
N LYS A 93 -1.17 19.56 8.88
CA LYS A 93 -1.91 20.33 9.90
C LYS A 93 -3.26 19.72 10.26
N ILE A 94 -3.83 18.90 9.39
CA ILE A 94 -5.07 18.17 9.68
C ILE A 94 -4.95 17.27 10.92
N LEU A 95 -3.72 16.84 11.25
CA LEU A 95 -3.39 15.92 12.32
C LEU A 95 -3.06 16.60 13.66
N GLU A 96 -2.80 17.92 13.69
CA GLU A 96 -2.45 18.66 14.92
C GLU A 96 -3.40 18.37 16.10
N PRO A 97 -4.73 18.25 15.92
CA PRO A 97 -5.63 17.91 17.03
C PRO A 97 -5.39 16.53 17.66
N PHE A 98 -4.65 15.65 16.98
CA PHE A 98 -4.40 14.27 17.38
C PHE A 98 -2.96 14.02 17.83
N ASP A 99 -2.06 15.01 17.76
CA ASP A 99 -0.62 14.83 18.01
C ASP A 99 -0.32 14.10 19.34
N ALA A 100 -1.02 14.50 20.41
CA ALA A 100 -0.85 13.88 21.72
C ALA A 100 -1.22 12.39 21.72
N SER A 101 -2.29 12.01 21.02
CA SER A 101 -2.71 10.61 20.90
C SER A 101 -1.81 9.83 19.94
N LEU A 102 -1.46 10.40 18.79
CA LEU A 102 -0.58 9.78 17.81
C LEU A 102 0.82 9.51 18.36
N ALA A 103 1.32 10.36 19.27
CA ALA A 103 2.59 10.15 19.97
C ALA A 103 2.59 8.88 20.84
N THR A 104 1.43 8.35 21.22
CA THR A 104 1.29 7.10 21.99
C THR A 104 1.22 5.85 21.12
N PHE A 105 1.05 6.00 19.80
CA PHE A 105 0.92 4.86 18.90
C PHE A 105 2.31 4.30 18.60
N THR A 106 2.45 2.99 18.83
CA THR A 106 3.66 2.25 18.48
C THR A 106 3.38 1.28 17.34
N LEU A 107 4.37 1.05 16.47
CA LEU A 107 4.26 0.03 15.42
C LEU A 107 4.08 -1.35 16.04
N ARG A 108 4.72 -1.60 17.19
CA ARG A 108 4.51 -2.85 17.94
C ARG A 108 3.04 -3.06 18.30
N ASP A 109 2.38 -2.07 18.90
CA ASP A 109 0.97 -2.18 19.28
C ASP A 109 0.06 -2.40 18.07
N LEU A 110 0.29 -1.65 16.99
CA LEU A 110 -0.51 -1.78 15.78
C LEU A 110 -0.34 -3.16 15.14
N VAL A 111 0.89 -3.68 15.11
CA VAL A 111 1.18 -5.02 14.58
C VAL A 111 0.55 -6.09 15.45
N LEU A 112 0.67 -6.03 16.78
CA LEU A 112 0.04 -6.99 17.68
C LEU A 112 -1.50 -6.97 17.54
N GLY A 113 -2.09 -5.78 17.45
CA GLY A 113 -3.52 -5.66 17.17
C GLY A 113 -3.90 -6.22 15.81
N ALA A 114 -3.09 -5.97 14.77
CA ALA A 114 -3.36 -6.44 13.42
C ALA A 114 -3.23 -7.96 13.30
N SER A 115 -2.26 -8.56 14.01
CA SER A 115 -2.06 -10.00 14.12
C SER A 115 -3.31 -10.72 14.64
N ALA A 116 -3.97 -10.15 15.65
CA ALA A 116 -5.20 -10.69 16.21
C ALA A 116 -6.39 -10.67 15.23
N LEU A 117 -6.30 -9.86 14.15
CA LEU A 117 -7.31 -9.78 13.09
C LEU A 117 -6.91 -10.53 11.81
N SER A 118 -5.69 -11.05 11.72
CA SER A 118 -5.18 -11.68 10.49
C SER A 118 -5.85 -13.02 10.23
N ARG A 119 -6.14 -13.30 8.94
CA ARG A 119 -6.65 -14.60 8.50
C ARG A 119 -5.56 -15.68 8.41
N HIS A 120 -4.28 -15.31 8.48
CA HIS A 120 -3.14 -16.22 8.34
C HIS A 120 -2.53 -16.63 9.69
N GLY A 121 -3.29 -16.49 10.78
CA GLY A 121 -2.86 -16.81 12.13
C GLY A 121 -2.00 -15.72 12.78
N GLU A 122 -1.61 -15.95 14.03
CA GLU A 122 -0.83 -14.99 14.82
C GLU A 122 0.67 -15.14 14.51
N PRO A 123 1.32 -14.14 13.88
CA PRO A 123 2.75 -14.17 13.69
C PRO A 123 3.51 -13.95 14.99
N ARG A 124 4.73 -14.50 15.04
CA ARG A 124 5.72 -14.04 16.01
C ARG A 124 6.21 -12.65 15.61
N TRP A 125 6.27 -11.71 16.55
CA TRP A 125 6.99 -10.46 16.35
C TRP A 125 8.50 -10.69 16.42
N LEU A 126 9.25 -10.16 15.46
CA LEU A 126 10.72 -10.16 15.47
C LEU A 126 11.24 -8.74 15.64
N ALA A 127 12.20 -8.57 16.54
CA ALA A 127 12.97 -7.35 16.60
C ALA A 127 13.73 -7.12 15.29
N SER A 128 14.00 -5.86 14.94
CA SER A 128 14.56 -5.52 13.61
C SER A 128 15.91 -6.18 13.31
N ASN A 129 16.69 -6.53 14.33
CA ASN A 129 18.00 -7.18 14.23
C ASN A 129 17.98 -8.69 14.55
N GLU A 130 16.83 -9.25 14.91
CA GLU A 130 16.71 -10.66 15.26
C GLU A 130 16.88 -11.55 14.02
N LYS A 131 17.60 -12.66 14.12
CA LYS A 131 17.71 -13.62 13.03
C LYS A 131 16.39 -14.37 12.89
N ALA A 132 15.88 -14.49 11.68
CA ALA A 132 14.67 -15.25 11.42
C ALA A 132 14.98 -16.70 11.09
N GLU A 133 14.27 -17.61 11.76
CA GLU A 133 14.25 -19.05 11.48
C GLU A 133 12.98 -19.46 10.71
N ALA A 134 12.09 -18.49 10.52
CA ALA A 134 10.77 -18.61 9.90
C ALA A 134 10.65 -17.63 8.72
N TRP A 135 9.56 -17.74 7.97
CA TRP A 135 9.21 -16.72 6.98
C TRP A 135 9.06 -15.36 7.67
N VAL A 136 9.62 -14.31 7.06
CA VAL A 136 9.53 -12.94 7.57
C VAL A 136 8.70 -12.09 6.64
N VAL A 137 7.65 -11.51 7.20
CA VAL A 137 6.87 -10.43 6.59
C VAL A 137 7.43 -9.12 7.12
N SER A 138 8.21 -8.41 6.32
CA SER A 138 8.60 -7.04 6.68
C SER A 138 7.54 -6.07 6.22
N SER A 139 7.03 -5.24 7.13
CA SER A 139 5.93 -4.31 6.93
C SER A 139 6.38 -2.88 7.25
N LYS A 140 6.16 -1.95 6.33
CA LYS A 140 6.51 -0.51 6.49
C LYS A 140 5.26 0.35 6.28
N PRO A 141 4.37 0.42 7.26
CA PRO A 141 3.11 1.14 7.12
C PRO A 141 3.29 2.66 7.26
N VAL A 142 2.59 3.40 6.42
CA VAL A 142 2.41 4.86 6.51
C VAL A 142 0.93 5.19 6.41
N PHE A 143 0.41 5.86 7.41
CA PHE A 143 -0.99 6.25 7.48
C PHE A 143 -1.17 7.69 7.00
N SER A 144 -2.24 7.95 6.26
CA SER A 144 -2.59 9.29 5.77
C SER A 144 -4.06 9.59 6.04
N MET A 145 -4.38 10.76 6.57
CA MET A 145 -5.76 11.20 6.79
C MET A 145 -6.21 12.16 5.69
N THR A 146 -7.42 11.98 5.15
CA THR A 146 -7.99 12.90 4.17
C THR A 146 -8.24 14.28 4.79
N GLN A 147 -8.25 15.34 3.97
CA GLN A 147 -8.39 16.72 4.45
C GLN A 147 -9.75 17.03 5.10
N ASP A 148 -10.77 16.23 4.81
CA ASP A 148 -12.08 16.28 5.48
C ASP A 148 -12.15 15.34 6.70
N ARG A 149 -11.07 14.61 7.00
CA ARG A 149 -10.98 13.57 8.04
C ARG A 149 -11.97 12.42 7.86
N ALA A 150 -12.60 12.28 6.71
CA ALA A 150 -13.63 11.28 6.50
C ALA A 150 -13.04 9.88 6.24
N ALA A 151 -11.76 9.78 5.86
CA ALA A 151 -11.09 8.51 5.64
C ALA A 151 -9.63 8.50 6.11
N LEU A 152 -9.19 7.30 6.50
CA LEU A 152 -7.79 6.95 6.75
C LEU A 152 -7.29 6.05 5.61
N ILE A 153 -6.07 6.30 5.16
CA ILE A 153 -5.42 5.57 4.07
C ILE A 153 -4.13 4.98 4.62
N LEU A 154 -3.94 3.68 4.45
CA LEU A 154 -2.68 3.01 4.70
C LEU A 154 -1.96 2.78 3.38
N GLU A 155 -0.69 3.14 3.31
CA GLU A 155 0.26 2.60 2.34
C GLU A 155 1.27 1.72 3.09
N ASN A 156 1.37 0.45 2.72
CA ASN A 156 2.27 -0.50 3.37
C ASN A 156 3.17 -1.16 2.32
N ASP A 157 4.48 -0.94 2.44
CA ASP A 157 5.46 -1.69 1.66
C ASP A 157 5.75 -3.01 2.36
N VAL A 158 5.34 -4.11 1.71
CA VAL A 158 5.44 -5.47 2.26
C VAL A 158 6.45 -6.28 1.47
N THR A 159 7.34 -6.97 2.19
CA THR A 159 8.24 -7.97 1.60
C THR A 159 8.12 -9.29 2.34
N LEU A 160 8.12 -10.40 1.60
CA LEU A 160 8.20 -11.74 2.21
C LEU A 160 9.58 -12.32 1.94
N THR A 161 10.23 -12.71 3.02
CA THR A 161 11.57 -13.28 3.00
C THR A 161 11.53 -14.69 3.59
N PRO A 162 11.89 -15.73 2.83
CA PRO A 162 12.03 -17.08 3.36
C PRO A 162 13.21 -17.16 4.33
N PRO A 163 13.28 -18.21 5.17
CA PRO A 163 14.45 -18.48 6.01
C PRO A 163 15.78 -18.55 5.23
N SER A 164 15.74 -18.87 3.93
CA SER A 164 16.91 -18.90 3.05
C SER A 164 17.51 -17.52 2.73
N GLY A 165 16.77 -16.43 3.03
CA GLY A 165 17.34 -15.10 3.19
C GLY A 165 16.94 -14.04 2.16
N GLN A 166 16.76 -14.37 0.88
CA GLN A 166 16.44 -13.35 -0.15
C GLN A 166 14.93 -13.14 -0.31
N PRO A 167 14.42 -11.90 -0.35
CA PRO A 167 13.00 -11.63 -0.57
C PRO A 167 12.50 -12.28 -1.86
N VAL A 168 11.39 -13.02 -1.76
CA VAL A 168 10.73 -13.67 -2.92
C VAL A 168 9.49 -12.92 -3.37
N TYR A 169 9.03 -11.97 -2.55
CA TYR A 169 7.90 -11.10 -2.84
C TYR A 169 8.18 -9.70 -2.31
N ALA A 170 7.79 -8.69 -3.10
CA ALA A 170 7.78 -7.30 -2.71
C ALA A 170 6.63 -6.59 -3.42
N ASN A 171 5.76 -5.92 -2.66
CA ASN A 171 4.70 -5.11 -3.23
C ASN A 171 4.27 -4.00 -2.27
N ARG A 172 3.66 -2.95 -2.81
CA ARG A 172 2.95 -1.94 -2.04
C ARG A 172 1.47 -2.28 -1.98
N VAL A 173 0.93 -2.29 -0.76
CA VAL A 173 -0.50 -2.46 -0.51
C VAL A 173 -1.08 -1.15 0.03
N ARG A 174 -2.04 -0.59 -0.70
CA ARG A 174 -2.79 0.60 -0.30
C ARG A 174 -4.18 0.18 0.19
N VAL A 175 -4.58 0.57 1.39
CA VAL A 175 -5.90 0.25 1.96
C VAL A 175 -6.58 1.54 2.38
N ILE A 176 -7.74 1.83 1.80
CA ILE A 176 -8.55 3.02 2.10
C ILE A 176 -9.69 2.61 3.04
N SER A 177 -9.86 3.30 4.17
CA SER A 177 -10.99 3.06 5.08
C SER A 177 -12.33 3.27 4.38
N SER A 178 -13.41 2.83 5.03
CA SER A 178 -14.73 3.33 4.66
C SER A 178 -14.82 4.83 4.98
N VAL A 179 -15.73 5.53 4.30
CA VAL A 179 -15.99 6.95 4.57
C VAL A 179 -16.84 7.05 5.84
N HIS A 180 -16.38 7.82 6.80
CA HIS A 180 -17.13 8.16 8.00
C HIS A 180 -17.93 9.44 7.77
N LEU A 181 -19.21 9.39 8.09
CA LEU A 181 -20.15 10.50 7.93
C LEU A 181 -20.64 10.92 9.33
N TYR A 182 -19.80 11.64 10.06
CA TYR A 182 -20.17 12.23 11.34
C TYR A 182 -20.16 13.76 11.24
N GLU A 183 -21.00 14.43 12.01
CA GLU A 183 -21.03 15.91 12.05
C GLU A 183 -19.70 16.48 12.58
N ASN A 184 -19.09 15.83 13.58
CA ASN A 184 -17.79 16.20 14.13
C ASN A 184 -16.79 15.05 14.00
N LEU A 185 -16.19 14.91 12.82
CA LEU A 185 -15.16 13.90 12.56
C LEU A 185 -13.90 14.08 13.45
N ALA A 186 -13.53 15.33 13.78
CA ALA A 186 -12.40 15.57 14.67
C ALA A 186 -12.68 15.04 16.10
N GLY A 187 -13.90 15.24 16.59
CA GLY A 187 -14.37 14.65 17.85
C GLY A 187 -14.34 13.13 17.80
N PHE A 188 -14.99 12.53 16.79
CA PHE A 188 -15.02 11.08 16.61
C PHE A 188 -13.62 10.44 16.63
N TRP A 189 -12.66 11.02 15.91
CA TRP A 189 -11.28 10.50 15.88
C TRP A 189 -10.47 10.82 17.12
N GLY A 190 -10.77 11.90 17.84
CA GLY A 190 -10.02 12.33 19.03
C GLY A 190 -10.55 11.78 20.35
N GLU A 191 -11.79 11.29 20.38
CA GLU A 191 -12.43 10.70 21.55
C GLU A 191 -11.65 9.51 22.12
N ASP A 192 -11.74 9.33 23.44
CA ASP A 192 -11.17 8.19 24.16
C ASP A 192 -9.68 7.92 23.85
N GLN A 193 -8.87 9.00 23.77
CA GLN A 193 -7.45 8.96 23.38
C GLN A 193 -7.24 8.40 21.98
N ALA A 194 -8.07 8.84 21.04
CA ALA A 194 -8.09 8.39 19.66
C ALA A 194 -8.27 6.87 19.49
N ARG A 195 -9.12 6.26 20.32
CA ARG A 195 -9.39 4.82 20.28
C ARG A 195 -9.89 4.37 18.91
N ALA A 196 -10.82 5.13 18.32
CA ALA A 196 -11.35 4.85 16.99
C ALA A 196 -10.25 4.90 15.92
N LEU A 197 -9.36 5.90 16.00
CA LEU A 197 -8.25 6.05 15.07
C LEU A 197 -7.24 4.89 15.19
N LYS A 198 -6.94 4.45 16.42
CA LYS A 198 -6.06 3.28 16.67
C LYS A 198 -6.69 2.00 16.12
N ALA A 199 -7.97 1.77 16.41
CA ALA A 199 -8.70 0.59 15.96
C ALA A 199 -8.77 0.51 14.43
N GLU A 200 -9.06 1.63 13.77
CA GLU A 200 -9.09 1.69 12.31
C GLU A 200 -7.69 1.47 11.72
N SER A 201 -6.65 2.05 12.31
CA SER A 201 -5.25 1.83 11.88
C SER A 201 -4.85 0.35 11.96
N VAL A 202 -5.22 -0.32 13.06
CA VAL A 202 -5.03 -1.77 13.26
C VAL A 202 -5.75 -2.56 12.16
N ARG A 203 -7.01 -2.23 11.87
CA ARG A 203 -7.82 -2.92 10.86
C ARG A 203 -7.24 -2.77 9.45
N LEU A 204 -6.80 -1.57 9.08
CA LEU A 204 -6.15 -1.32 7.79
C LEU A 204 -4.84 -2.10 7.68
N LEU A 205 -4.03 -2.12 8.74
CA LEU A 205 -2.77 -2.86 8.76
C LEU A 205 -2.99 -4.37 8.59
N ALA A 206 -3.94 -4.95 9.33
CA ALA A 206 -4.32 -6.35 9.18
C ALA A 206 -4.73 -6.68 7.75
N ALA A 207 -5.63 -5.87 7.18
CA ALA A 207 -6.07 -6.04 5.80
C ALA A 207 -4.90 -5.96 4.81
N SER A 208 -3.95 -5.03 5.01
CA SER A 208 -2.81 -4.90 4.10
C SER A 208 -1.87 -6.10 4.12
N VAL A 209 -1.64 -6.68 5.30
CA VAL A 209 -0.81 -7.87 5.48
C VAL A 209 -1.50 -9.08 4.86
N ASP A 210 -2.77 -9.29 5.18
CA ASP A 210 -3.56 -10.39 4.60
C ASP A 210 -3.59 -10.30 3.06
N ILE A 211 -3.79 -9.11 2.49
CA ILE A 211 -3.75 -8.92 1.03
C ILE A 211 -2.39 -9.30 0.44
N ALA A 212 -1.29 -8.91 1.09
CA ALA A 212 0.06 -9.24 0.63
C ALA A 212 0.35 -10.74 0.72
N LEU A 213 -0.12 -11.39 1.79
CA LEU A 213 0.02 -12.83 2.00
C LEU A 213 -0.81 -13.61 0.97
N ASP A 214 -2.07 -13.24 0.77
CA ASP A 214 -2.94 -13.81 -0.25
C ASP A 214 -2.32 -13.69 -1.66
N ASP A 215 -1.81 -12.50 -2.04
CA ASP A 215 -1.18 -12.29 -3.35
C ASP A 215 0.12 -13.08 -3.54
N ALA A 216 0.87 -13.33 -2.46
CA ALA A 216 2.11 -14.10 -2.51
C ALA A 216 1.89 -15.61 -2.64
N ILE A 217 0.80 -16.16 -2.10
CA ILE A 217 0.49 -17.60 -2.15
C ILE A 217 -0.07 -18.00 -3.51
N VAL A 218 -0.93 -17.17 -4.10
CA VAL A 218 -1.68 -17.52 -5.30
C VAL A 218 -0.74 -17.56 -6.51
N PRO A 219 -0.49 -18.75 -7.13
CA PRO A 219 0.35 -18.85 -8.30
C PRO A 219 -0.23 -18.01 -9.44
N ARG A 220 0.53 -17.02 -9.90
CA ARG A 220 0.10 -16.18 -11.02
C ARG A 220 0.38 -16.89 -12.35
N PRO A 221 -0.61 -16.95 -13.26
CA PRO A 221 -0.34 -17.31 -14.64
C PRO A 221 0.68 -16.33 -15.22
N ALA A 222 1.72 -16.85 -15.87
CA ALA A 222 2.84 -16.05 -16.38
C ALA A 222 2.46 -15.09 -17.53
N ALA A 223 1.22 -15.12 -18.03
CA ALA A 223 0.84 -14.35 -19.20
C ALA A 223 -0.67 -14.06 -19.25
N SER A 224 -1.08 -12.96 -18.64
CA SER A 224 -2.07 -12.00 -19.15
C SER A 224 -2.46 -11.08 -17.99
N PRO A 225 -2.11 -9.78 -18.05
CA PRO A 225 -2.72 -8.79 -17.17
C PRO A 225 -4.24 -8.91 -17.30
N GLY A 226 -4.98 -8.97 -16.21
CA GLY A 226 -6.44 -8.95 -16.29
C GLY A 226 -6.93 -7.67 -16.96
N ALA A 227 -8.18 -7.70 -17.43
CA ALA A 227 -8.75 -6.58 -18.16
C ALA A 227 -8.71 -5.28 -17.34
N GLN A 228 -7.89 -4.33 -17.80
CA GLN A 228 -7.74 -3.01 -17.18
C GLN A 228 -8.97 -2.15 -17.49
N ARG A 229 -9.55 -1.55 -16.45
CA ARG A 229 -10.71 -0.65 -16.55
C ARG A 229 -10.55 0.54 -15.61
N THR A 230 -11.25 1.63 -15.91
CA THR A 230 -11.32 2.77 -15.00
C THR A 230 -12.29 2.45 -13.88
N VAL A 231 -11.77 2.37 -12.65
CA VAL A 231 -12.54 2.14 -11.43
C VAL A 231 -12.71 3.47 -10.70
N ARG A 232 -13.91 3.72 -10.19
CA ARG A 232 -14.26 4.92 -9.41
C ARG A 232 -14.61 4.53 -7.98
N TYR A 233 -13.94 5.12 -7.01
CA TYR A 233 -14.16 4.84 -5.58
C TYR A 233 -14.06 6.13 -4.74
N PRO A 234 -14.64 6.16 -3.54
CA PRO A 234 -14.52 7.30 -2.65
C PRO A 234 -13.20 7.25 -1.86
N GLU A 235 -12.58 8.40 -1.68
CA GLU A 235 -11.41 8.63 -0.85
C GLU A 235 -11.69 9.87 0.00
N GLY A 236 -12.24 9.63 1.19
CA GLY A 236 -12.94 10.67 1.96
C GLY A 236 -14.15 11.19 1.17
N GLY A 237 -14.32 12.51 1.12
CA GLY A 237 -15.35 13.24 0.40
C GLY A 237 -15.05 13.47 -1.09
N LYS A 238 -13.93 12.95 -1.61
CA LYS A 238 -13.58 13.02 -3.03
C LYS A 238 -13.82 11.68 -3.72
N LEU A 239 -14.20 11.75 -5.01
CA LEU A 239 -14.21 10.58 -5.88
C LEU A 239 -12.88 10.50 -6.63
N VAL A 240 -12.22 9.36 -6.53
CA VAL A 240 -10.97 9.06 -7.23
C VAL A 240 -11.24 8.09 -8.37
N PHE A 241 -10.55 8.29 -9.47
CA PHE A 241 -10.58 7.44 -10.66
C PHE A 241 -9.20 6.81 -10.84
N GLU A 242 -9.13 5.47 -10.85
CA GLU A 242 -7.89 4.72 -11.04
C GLU A 242 -8.08 3.73 -12.18
N ARG A 243 -7.10 3.63 -13.08
CA ARG A 243 -7.09 2.56 -14.09
C ARG A 243 -6.45 1.32 -13.47
N ALA A 244 -7.24 0.26 -13.35
CA ALA A 244 -6.82 -0.94 -12.64
C ALA A 244 -7.48 -2.21 -13.19
N GLU A 245 -6.85 -3.34 -12.89
CA GLU A 245 -7.45 -4.66 -12.91
C GLU A 245 -8.22 -4.87 -11.60
N ILE A 246 -9.45 -5.40 -11.67
CA ILE A 246 -10.18 -5.80 -10.47
C ILE A 246 -9.78 -7.24 -10.15
N ILE A 247 -9.10 -7.44 -9.02
CA ILE A 247 -8.60 -8.74 -8.56
C ILE A 247 -9.68 -9.50 -7.80
N LYS A 248 -10.42 -8.81 -6.93
CA LYS A 248 -11.50 -9.39 -6.12
C LYS A 248 -12.56 -8.33 -5.84
N GLU A 249 -13.82 -8.75 -5.83
CA GLU A 249 -14.94 -7.93 -5.38
C GLU A 249 -15.57 -8.59 -4.15
N ALA A 250 -15.85 -7.78 -3.14
CA ALA A 250 -16.64 -8.11 -1.97
C ALA A 250 -17.79 -7.11 -1.84
N CYS A 251 -18.61 -7.29 -0.82
CA CYS A 251 -19.85 -6.53 -0.64
C CYS A 251 -19.59 -5.04 -0.40
N ASP A 252 -18.60 -4.73 0.43
CA ASP A 252 -18.26 -3.38 0.86
C ASP A 252 -16.94 -2.87 0.26
N ARG A 253 -16.15 -3.77 -0.37
CA ARG A 253 -14.78 -3.46 -0.83
C ARG A 253 -14.44 -4.11 -2.16
N MET A 254 -13.50 -3.48 -2.87
CA MET A 254 -12.85 -4.05 -4.05
C MET A 254 -11.35 -4.10 -3.82
N LEU A 255 -10.70 -5.18 -4.28
CA LEU A 255 -9.26 -5.28 -4.38
C LEU A 255 -8.86 -5.09 -5.84
N LEU A 256 -8.01 -4.10 -6.06
CA LEU A 256 -7.57 -3.67 -7.37
C LEU A 256 -6.06 -3.88 -7.53
N ARG A 257 -5.59 -4.01 -8.77
CA ARG A 257 -4.18 -3.86 -9.13
C ARG A 257 -4.04 -2.73 -10.13
N ASN A 258 -3.38 -1.65 -9.73
CA ASN A 258 -3.22 -0.48 -10.58
C ASN A 258 -2.10 -0.66 -11.62
N LEU A 259 -1.89 0.35 -12.48
CA LEU A 259 -0.85 0.34 -13.50
C LEU A 259 0.59 0.28 -12.95
N ARG A 260 0.80 0.62 -11.68
CA ARG A 260 2.10 0.49 -10.98
C ARG A 260 2.32 -0.91 -10.42
N GLY A 261 1.35 -1.82 -10.55
CA GLY A 261 1.38 -3.16 -9.98
C GLY A 261 1.02 -3.21 -8.49
N TRP A 262 0.66 -2.08 -7.88
CA TRP A 262 0.29 -2.02 -6.47
C TRP A 262 -1.08 -2.65 -6.25
N LEU A 263 -1.27 -3.25 -5.07
CA LEU A 263 -2.55 -3.74 -4.62
C LEU A 263 -3.29 -2.61 -3.91
N VAL A 264 -4.52 -2.32 -4.30
CA VAL A 264 -5.32 -1.23 -3.75
C VAL A 264 -6.67 -1.77 -3.28
N SER A 265 -6.90 -1.79 -1.97
CA SER A 265 -8.21 -2.11 -1.39
C SER A 265 -8.99 -0.84 -1.15
N VAL A 266 -10.13 -0.71 -1.81
CA VAL A 266 -10.98 0.49 -1.78
C VAL A 266 -12.38 0.16 -1.31
N PRO A 267 -13.08 1.08 -0.62
CA PRO A 267 -14.51 0.95 -0.38
C PRO A 267 -15.29 0.99 -1.69
N ARG A 268 -16.41 0.27 -1.75
CA ARG A 268 -17.29 0.25 -2.92
C ARG A 268 -18.30 1.40 -2.84
N ASN A 269 -18.56 2.03 -3.99
CA ASN A 269 -19.67 2.97 -4.13
C ASN A 269 -20.98 2.20 -4.39
N GLY A 270 -21.98 2.35 -3.53
CA GLY A 270 -23.33 1.83 -3.72
C GLY A 270 -23.69 0.60 -2.86
N PRO A 271 -24.96 0.18 -2.88
CA PRO A 271 -25.42 -0.96 -2.10
C PRO A 271 -24.67 -2.24 -2.48
N PRO A 272 -24.50 -3.17 -1.54
CA PRO A 272 -23.76 -4.40 -1.79
C PRO A 272 -24.45 -5.19 -2.91
N ALA A 273 -23.69 -5.97 -3.70
CA ALA A 273 -24.27 -6.78 -4.77
C ALA A 273 -25.44 -7.64 -4.24
N SER A 274 -26.46 -7.94 -5.03
CA SER A 274 -27.64 -8.69 -4.54
C SER A 274 -27.30 -10.01 -3.84
N SER A 275 -26.18 -10.63 -4.19
CA SER A 275 -25.60 -11.82 -3.53
C SER A 275 -25.06 -11.58 -2.12
N CYS A 276 -25.04 -10.34 -1.64
CA CYS A 276 -24.53 -9.93 -0.33
C CYS A 276 -25.64 -9.62 0.69
N ALA A 277 -26.90 -9.50 0.25
CA ALA A 277 -28.03 -9.29 1.15
C ALA A 277 -28.40 -10.57 1.93
N GLU A 278 -27.92 -11.73 1.47
CA GLU A 278 -28.26 -13.05 2.02
C GLU A 278 -27.22 -13.57 3.03
N ALA A 279 -26.02 -12.96 3.09
CA ALA A 279 -24.96 -13.33 4.04
C ALA A 279 -24.91 -12.45 5.31
N ALA A 280 -25.85 -11.51 5.44
CA ALA A 280 -25.95 -10.58 6.58
C ALA A 280 -27.16 -10.86 7.49
N GLN A 281 -27.79 -12.03 7.34
CA GLN A 281 -28.81 -12.59 8.24
C GLN A 281 -28.23 -13.79 8.98
#